data_AF-A0A7J7MYR8-F1
#
_entry.id   AF-A0A7J7MYR8-F1
#
_cell.length_a   1.000
_cell.length_b   1.000
_cell.length_c   1.000
_cell.angle_alpha   90.00
_cell.angle_beta   90.00
_cell.angle_gamma   90.00
#
_symmetry.space_group_name_H-M   'P 1'
#
loop_
_entity.id
_entity.type
_entity.pdbx_description
1 polymer ?
#
loop_
_entity_poly.entity_id
_entity_poly.type
_entity_poly.pdbx_seq_one_letter_code
_entity_poly.pdbx_strand_id
1 'polypeptide(L)' 'MGGHCAHVDKPYYLHAKHMYNLDRMKYQRLKMPIFVFTCFSIGVVVPLYVVIFQQRKTAST' A
#
# COMPACT_ATOMS: atom_id res chain seq x y z
N MET A 1 -15.14 -42.30 -15.03
CA MET A 1 -16.24 -41.80 -14.15
C MET A 1 -15.56 -41.45 -12.82
N GLY A 2 -15.31 -40.22 -12.39
CA GLY A 2 -16.09 -38.98 -12.42
C GLY A 2 -16.21 -38.53 -10.96
N GLY A 3 -15.45 -37.51 -10.54
CA GLY A 3 -15.40 -37.02 -9.15
C GLY A 3 -14.88 -35.58 -9.06
N HIS A 4 -15.38 -34.75 -9.97
CA HIS A 4 -14.99 -33.38 -10.26
C HIS A 4 -15.83 -32.41 -9.41
N CYS A 5 -15.60 -32.27 -8.09
CA CYS A 5 -16.53 -31.49 -7.23
C CYS A 5 -15.96 -30.87 -5.93
N ALA A 6 -14.64 -30.71 -5.74
CA ALA A 6 -14.10 -30.06 -4.53
C ALA A 6 -13.09 -28.93 -4.81
N HIS A 7 -13.01 -28.47 -6.07
CA HIS A 7 -11.96 -27.56 -6.53
C HIS A 7 -12.51 -26.28 -7.19
N VAL A 8 -13.69 -25.83 -6.77
CA VAL A 8 -14.35 -24.64 -7.29
C VAL A 8 -14.82 -23.80 -6.08
N ASP A 9 -14.35 -22.57 -5.97
CA ASP A 9 -14.85 -21.50 -5.08
C ASP A 9 -14.42 -21.42 -3.61
N LYS A 10 -13.15 -21.66 -3.27
CA LYS A 10 -12.59 -21.08 -2.03
C LYS A 10 -11.37 -20.23 -2.38
N PRO A 11 -11.43 -18.90 -2.23
CA PRO A 11 -10.29 -18.05 -2.56
C PRO A 11 -9.14 -18.41 -1.62
N TYR A 12 -7.93 -18.56 -2.17
CA TYR A 12 -6.69 -18.91 -1.46
C TYR A 12 -6.39 -18.01 -0.25
N TYR A 13 -7.07 -16.87 -0.15
CA TYR A 13 -7.00 -15.89 0.93
C TYR A 13 -7.89 -16.21 2.15
N LEU A 14 -8.88 -17.11 2.02
CA LEU A 14 -9.85 -17.39 3.10
C LEU A 14 -9.31 -18.35 4.18
N HIS A 15 -8.34 -19.21 3.82
CA HIS A 15 -7.75 -20.21 4.73
C HIS A 15 -6.21 -20.14 4.81
N ALA A 16 -5.61 -19.00 4.45
CA ALA A 16 -4.16 -18.83 4.56
C ALA A 16 -3.72 -18.76 6.04
N LYS A 17 -2.77 -19.62 6.44
CA LYS A 17 -2.18 -19.61 7.80
C LYS A 17 -1.41 -18.32 8.12
N HIS A 18 -1.03 -17.58 7.08
CA HIS A 18 -0.44 -16.25 7.16
C HIS A 18 -1.38 -15.24 6.52
N MET A 19 -1.83 -14.23 7.28
CA MET A 19 -2.76 -13.20 6.79
C MET A 19 -2.24 -12.43 5.58
N TYR A 20 -0.92 -12.29 5.43
CA TYR A 20 -0.30 -11.61 4.31
C TYR A 20 0.63 -12.56 3.55
N ASN A 21 0.34 -12.79 2.28
CA ASN A 21 1.20 -13.57 1.40
C ASN A 21 2.30 -12.67 0.79
N LEU A 22 3.15 -12.11 1.66
CA LEU A 22 4.20 -11.15 1.27
C LEU A 22 5.28 -11.82 0.40
N ASP A 23 5.68 -13.05 0.74
CA ASP A 23 6.74 -13.80 0.04
C ASP A 23 6.40 -14.09 -1.44
N ARG A 24 5.12 -14.27 -1.77
CA ARG A 24 4.66 -14.48 -3.15
C ARG A 24 4.46 -13.18 -3.93
N MET A 25 4.75 -12.03 -3.33
CA MET A 25 4.56 -10.74 -3.98
C MET A 25 5.64 -10.50 -5.05
N LYS A 26 5.24 -10.41 -6.32
CA LYS A 26 6.17 -10.12 -7.42
C LYS A 26 6.89 -8.79 -7.19
N TYR A 27 8.23 -8.82 -7.19
CA TYR A 27 9.13 -7.70 -6.88
C TYR A 27 8.98 -7.12 -5.46
N GLN A 28 8.74 -7.97 -4.44
CA GLN A 28 8.59 -7.54 -3.05
C GLN A 28 9.72 -6.61 -2.56
N ARG A 29 10.98 -6.97 -2.85
CA ARG A 29 12.15 -6.17 -2.46
C ARG A 29 12.20 -4.77 -3.08
N LEU A 30 11.49 -4.55 -4.19
CA LEU A 30 11.37 -3.25 -4.84
C LEU A 30 10.12 -2.51 -4.39
N LYS A 31 8.98 -3.21 -4.24
CA LYS A 31 7.70 -2.60 -3.85
C LYS A 31 7.70 -2.08 -2.41
N MET A 32 8.28 -2.83 -1.47
CA MET A 32 8.32 -2.42 -0.07
C MET A 32 9.06 -1.09 0.14
N PRO A 33 10.29 -0.88 -0.38
CA PRO A 33 10.97 0.40 -0.21
C PRO A 33 10.28 1.54 -0.97
N ILE A 34 9.75 1.30 -2.18
CA ILE A 34 8.99 2.33 -2.91
C ILE A 34 7.75 2.76 -2.12
N PHE A 35 7.03 1.81 -1.54
CA PHE A 35 5.85 2.09 -0.73
C PHE A 35 6.21 2.92 0.50
N VAL A 36 7.21 2.49 1.26
CA VAL A 36 7.67 3.22 2.45
C VAL A 36 8.15 4.63 2.09
N PHE A 37 8.94 4.76 1.03
CA PHE A 37 9.44 6.06 0.58
C PHE A 37 8.32 6.99 0.14
N THR A 38 7.32 6.45 -0.56
CA THR A 38 6.14 7.22 -1.00
C THR A 38 5.34 7.71 0.21
N CYS A 39 5.00 6.84 1.14
CA CYS A 39 4.28 7.22 2.36
C CYS A 39 5.04 8.27 3.17
N PHE A 40 6.35 8.09 3.34
CA PHE A 40 7.20 9.04 4.04
C PHE A 40 7.23 10.41 3.32
N SER A 41 7.40 10.41 2.01
CA SER A 41 7.42 11.65 1.21
C SER A 41 6.13 12.44 1.35
N ILE A 42 4.97 11.78 1.30
CA ILE A 42 3.66 12.45 1.47
C ILE A 42 3.55 13.04 2.88
N GLY A 43 4.00 12.30 3.90
CA GLY A 43 4.01 12.75 5.30
C GLY A 43 4.82 14.03 5.53
N VAL A 44 5.88 14.27 4.74
CA VAL A 44 6.72 15.48 4.85
C VAL A 44 6.25 16.59 3.91
N VAL A 45 5.85 16.26 2.68
CA VAL A 45 5.48 17.24 1.65
C VAL A 45 4.19 17.98 2.02
N VAL A 46 3.19 17.28 2.57
CA VAL A 46 1.89 17.90 2.91
C VAL A 46 2.03 19.01 3.97
N PRO A 47 2.69 18.79 5.13
CA PRO A 47 2.90 19.86 6.11
C PRO A 47 3.69 21.04 5.56
N LEU A 48 4.76 20.80 4.79
CA LEU A 48 5.55 21.87 4.18
C LEU A 48 4.71 22.72 3.23
N TYR A 49 3.90 22.08 2.39
CA TYR A 49 3.00 22.77 1.48
C TYR A 49 1.99 23.64 2.24
N VAL A 50 1.41 23.11 3.32
CA VAL A 50 0.47 23.86 4.17
C VAL A 50 1.16 25.09 4.78
N VAL A 51 2.38 24.95 5.31
CA VAL A 51 3.12 26.09 5.89
C VAL A 51 3.41 27.16 4.83
N ILE A 52 3.92 26.77 3.65
CA ILE A 52 4.21 27.70 2.56
C ILE A 52 2.93 28.42 2.11
N PHE A 53 1.82 27.69 1.98
CA PHE A 53 0.54 28.26 1.59
C PHE A 53 0.02 29.27 2.62
N GLN A 54 0.18 28.98 3.92
CA GLN A 54 -0.23 29.90 4.99
C GLN A 54 0.67 31.15 5.04
N GLN A 55 1.99 31.00 4.91
CA GLN A 55 2.90 32.14 4.85
C GLN A 55 2.60 33.07 3.67
N ARG A 56 2.27 32.52 2.49
CA ARG A 56 1.88 33.32 1.31
C ARG A 56 0.61 34.13 1.52
N LYS A 57 -0.35 33.63 2.31
CA LYS A 57 -1.55 34.38 2.68
C LYS A 57 -1.26 35.50 3.67
N THR A 58 -0.42 35.24 4.68
CA THR A 58 -0.08 36.23 5.71
C THR A 58 0.82 37.34 5.17
N ALA A 59 1.69 37.04 4.20
CA ALA A 59 2.61 38.01 3.61
C ALA A 59 1.96 38.94 2.56
N SER A 60 0.70 38.72 2.17
CA SER A 60 -0.01 39.59 1.22
C SER A 60 -0.89 40.66 1.90
N THR A 61 -0.75 40.84 3.22
CA THR A 61 -1.33 41.95 4.00
C THR A 61 -0.22 42.94 4.32
#